data_AF-A0A5J5B2C8-F1
#
_entry.id   AF-A0A5J5B2C8-F1
#
_cell.length_a   1.000
_cell.length_b   1.000
_cell.length_c   1.000
_cell.angle_alpha   90.00
_cell.angle_beta   90.00
_cell.angle_gamma   90.00
#
_symmetry.space_group_name_H-M   'P 1'
#
loop_
_entity.id
_entity.type
_entity.pdbx_description
1 polymer ?
#
loop_
_entity_poly.entity_id
_entity_poly.type
_entity_poly.pdbx_seq_one_letter_code
_entity_poly.pdbx_strand_id
1 'polypeptide(L)'
;MEKIIIMKKRIIRYIESRSDHWHPNPTVNIRDLEDMNRLKMVVWVTHRMNHQNMGERWARRDLLITEMIKVFRELDVEYRMLPLDMNVRNMPVLTSNRLPSNWTTCVG
;
A
#
# COMPACT_ATOMS: atom_id res chain seq x y z
N MET A 1 -1.07 -1.84 15.34
CA MET A 1 -0.17 -0.79 15.88
C MET A 1 1.31 -1.16 15.71
N GLU A 2 1.71 -2.40 15.95
CA GLU A 2 3.10 -2.87 15.80
C GLU A 2 3.70 -2.67 14.40
N LYS A 3 2.97 -3.08 13.34
CA LYS A 3 3.38 -2.86 11.93
C LYS A 3 3.73 -1.39 11.64
N ILE A 4 2.93 -0.46 12.16
CA ILE A 4 3.16 0.99 12.01
C ILE A 4 4.47 1.43 12.67
N ILE A 5 4.76 0.95 13.87
CA ILE A 5 5.99 1.29 14.60
C ILE A 5 7.20 0.76 13.84
N ILE A 6 7.14 -0.49 13.37
CA ILE A 6 8.21 -1.11 12.58
C ILE A 6 8.41 -0.35 11.26
N MET A 7 7.33 -0.02 10.55
CA MET A 7 7.35 0.76 9.32
C MET A 7 8.04 2.11 9.52
N LYS A 8 7.64 2.88 10.54
CA LYS A 8 8.27 4.17 10.86
C LYS A 8 9.76 4.02 11.12
N LYS A 9 10.15 3.06 11.97
CA LYS A 9 11.56 2.79 12.31
C LYS A 9 12.39 2.44 11.07
N ARG A 10 11.87 1.61 10.17
CA ARG A 10 12.57 1.21 8.93
C ARG A 10 12.77 2.39 7.99
N ILE A 11 11.74 3.23 7.81
CA ILE A 11 11.83 4.42 6.95
C ILE A 11 12.84 5.42 7.53
N ILE A 12 12.79 5.70 8.83
CA ILE A 12 13.76 6.59 9.50
C ILE A 12 15.18 6.05 9.33
N ARG A 13 15.40 4.76 9.61
CA ARG A 13 16.71 4.12 9.47
C ARG A 13 17.26 4.19 8.06
N TYR A 14 16.41 4.03 7.04
CA TYR A 14 16.83 4.18 5.64
C TYR A 14 17.24 5.63 5.32
N ILE A 15 16.46 6.61 5.78
CA ILE A 15 16.81 8.02 5.54
C ILE A 15 18.13 8.37 6.23
N GLU A 16 18.31 7.94 7.48
CA GLU A 16 19.53 8.17 8.26
C GLU A 16 20.76 7.44 7.68
N SER A 17 20.59 6.29 7.03
CA SER A 17 21.70 5.60 6.35
C SER A 17 22.15 6.30 5.06
N ARG A 18 21.31 7.19 4.50
CA ARG A 18 21.60 8.01 3.32
C ARG A 18 21.99 9.44 3.70
N SER A 19 23.01 9.56 4.55
CA SER A 19 23.52 10.85 5.04
C SER A 19 24.22 11.70 3.97
N ASP A 20 24.51 11.12 2.80
CA ASP A 20 24.92 11.78 1.56
C ASP A 20 23.75 12.57 0.93
N HIS A 21 22.53 12.06 1.06
CA HIS A 21 21.34 12.65 0.45
C HIS A 21 20.61 13.63 1.37
N TRP A 22 20.52 13.29 2.66
CA TRP A 22 19.61 13.92 3.62
C TRP A 22 20.32 14.43 4.88
N HIS A 23 19.75 15.46 5.51
CA HIS A 23 20.09 15.82 6.88
C HIS A 23 19.51 14.80 7.88
N PRO A 24 20.12 14.66 9.08
CA PRO A 24 19.61 13.80 10.13
C PRO A 24 18.26 14.29 10.68
N ASN A 25 17.62 13.46 11.50
CA ASN A 25 16.33 13.72 12.16
C ASN A 25 15.15 13.93 11.19
N PRO A 26 14.86 12.97 10.30
CA PRO A 26 13.67 13.03 9.45
C PRO A 26 12.38 12.92 10.29
N THR A 27 11.29 13.50 9.78
CA THR A 27 9.99 13.41 10.44
C THR A 27 9.09 12.43 9.67
N VAL A 28 8.60 11.39 10.36
CA VAL A 28 7.67 10.40 9.81
C VAL A 28 6.43 10.28 10.70
N ASN A 29 5.33 10.89 10.26
CA ASN A 29 4.08 10.95 11.02
C ASN A 29 2.93 10.31 10.26
N ILE A 30 2.00 9.72 11.01
CA ILE A 30 0.69 9.35 10.46
C ILE A 30 -0.21 10.53 10.75
N ARG A 31 -0.79 11.10 9.69
CA ARG A 31 -1.69 12.25 9.78
C ARG A 31 -3.11 11.80 10.06
N ASP A 32 -3.59 10.77 9.37
CA ASP A 32 -5.00 10.39 9.42
C ASP A 32 -5.25 8.92 9.05
N LEU A 33 -6.43 8.42 9.44
CA LEU A 33 -7.01 7.14 9.04
C LEU A 33 -8.30 7.41 8.26
N GLU A 34 -8.30 7.15 6.96
CA GLU A 34 -9.48 7.30 6.10
C GLU A 34 -10.17 5.95 5.91
N ASP A 35 -11.51 5.96 5.93
CA ASP A 35 -12.39 4.81 5.61
C ASP A 35 -12.00 3.51 6.34
N MET A 36 -11.42 3.63 7.54
CA MET A 36 -10.91 2.55 8.41
C MET A 36 -9.77 1.68 7.83
N ASN A 37 -9.42 1.83 6.55
CA ASN A 37 -8.46 0.96 5.85
C ASN A 37 -7.33 1.72 5.14
N ARG A 38 -7.35 3.06 5.13
CA ARG A 38 -6.32 3.88 4.47
C ARG A 38 -5.57 4.72 5.48
N LEU A 39 -4.24 4.63 5.47
CA LEU A 39 -3.36 5.46 6.29
C LEU A 39 -2.83 6.64 5.48
N LYS A 40 -3.09 7.86 5.93
CA LYS A 40 -2.41 9.06 5.43
C LYS A 40 -1.16 9.30 6.25
N MET A 41 0.00 9.29 5.58
CA MET A 41 1.30 9.56 6.23
C MET A 41 2.01 10.75 5.61
N VAL A 42 2.80 11.43 6.43
CA VAL A 42 3.67 12.53 6.03
C VAL A 42 5.11 12.15 6.34
N VAL A 43 5.95 12.19 5.31
CA VAL A 43 7.40 12.01 5.41
C VAL A 43 8.05 13.33 5.02
N TRP A 44 8.72 13.97 5.98
CA TRP A 44 9.51 15.17 5.74
C TRP A 44 10.99 14.86 5.90
N VAL A 45 11.73 15.20 4.84
CA VAL A 45 13.17 15.03 4.72
C VAL A 45 13.79 16.32 4.21
N THR A 46 14.98 16.64 4.72
CA THR A 46 15.72 17.84 4.32
C THR A 46 16.90 17.42 3.46
N HIS A 47 16.95 17.87 2.21
CA HIS A 47 18.05 17.55 1.29
C HIS A 47 19.34 18.27 1.72
N ARG A 48 20.50 17.58 1.61
CA ARG A 48 21.82 18.22 1.80
C ARG A 48 22.34 18.95 0.55
N MET A 49 22.19 18.32 -0.62
CA MET A 49 22.70 18.90 -1.87
C MET A 49 21.80 20.01 -2.43
N ASN A 50 22.41 20.83 -3.28
CA ASN A 50 21.81 21.98 -3.94
C ASN A 50 20.49 21.63 -4.65
N HIS A 51 19.48 22.48 -4.44
CA HIS A 51 18.12 22.30 -4.96
C HIS A 51 17.99 22.66 -6.46
N GLN A 52 19.06 23.19 -7.07
CA GLN A 52 19.09 23.65 -8.46
C GLN A 52 19.12 22.49 -9.48
N ASN A 53 19.52 21.28 -9.07
CA ASN A 53 19.44 20.09 -9.92
C ASN A 53 18.13 19.33 -9.63
N MET A 54 17.08 19.67 -10.37
CA MET A 54 15.76 19.07 -10.19
C MET A 54 15.77 17.56 -10.51
N GLY A 55 16.53 17.12 -11.53
CA GLY A 55 16.60 15.71 -11.91
C GLY A 55 17.18 14.84 -10.79
N GLU A 56 18.30 15.27 -10.22
CA GLU A 56 18.94 14.58 -9.10
C GLU A 56 18.08 14.61 -7.82
N ARG A 57 17.32 15.68 -7.61
CA ARG A 57 16.33 15.76 -6.52
C ARG A 57 15.25 14.68 -6.68
N TRP A 58 14.69 14.53 -7.87
CA TRP A 58 13.68 13.51 -8.15
C TRP A 58 14.25 12.10 -8.06
N ALA A 59 15.47 11.87 -8.55
CA ALA A 59 16.14 10.58 -8.42
C ALA A 59 16.31 10.15 -6.95
N ARG A 60 16.74 11.06 -6.07
CA ARG A 60 16.82 10.78 -4.62
C ARG A 60 15.45 10.48 -4.00
N ARG A 61 14.41 11.19 -4.44
CA ARG A 61 13.04 10.96 -3.99
C ARG A 61 12.50 9.61 -4.47
N ASP A 62 12.81 9.21 -5.70
CA ASP A 62 12.42 7.92 -6.27
C ASP A 62 13.01 6.75 -5.49
N LEU A 63 14.30 6.84 -5.12
CA LEU A 63 14.95 5.86 -4.26
C LEU A 63 14.24 5.72 -2.90
N LEU A 64 13.87 6.84 -2.27
CA LEU A 64 13.13 6.84 -1.00
C LEU A 64 11.75 6.21 -1.16
N ILE A 65 10.99 6.57 -2.20
CA ILE A 65 9.66 6.01 -2.47
C ILE A 65 9.76 4.51 -2.73
N THR A 66 10.74 4.08 -3.53
CA THR A 66 10.98 2.66 -3.83
C THR A 66 11.24 1.86 -2.56
N GLU A 67 12.07 2.40 -1.65
CA GLU A 67 12.32 1.72 -0.38
C GLU A 67 11.08 1.68 0.51
N MET A 68 10.29 2.78 0.57
CA MET A 68 9.01 2.79 1.28
C MET A 68 8.06 1.72 0.75
N ILE A 69 7.96 1.55 -0.57
CA ILE A 69 7.14 0.50 -1.20
C ILE A 69 7.60 -0.90 -0.76
N LYS A 70 8.91 -1.17 -0.72
CA LYS A 70 9.43 -2.44 -0.22
C LYS A 70 9.04 -2.67 1.24
N VAL A 71 9.22 -1.68 2.10
CA VAL A 71 8.85 -1.76 3.52
C VAL A 71 7.35 -2.04 3.67
N PHE A 72 6.48 -1.39 2.88
CA PHE A 72 5.05 -1.65 2.92
C PHE A 72 4.69 -3.07 2.48
N ARG A 73 5.30 -3.57 1.40
CA ARG A 73 5.09 -4.94 0.92
C ARG A 73 5.55 -5.98 1.93
N GLU A 74 6.74 -5.81 2.51
CA GLU A 74 7.27 -6.73 3.53
C GLU A 74 6.42 -6.78 4.81
N LEU A 75 5.77 -5.67 5.14
CA LEU A 75 4.88 -5.58 6.30
C LEU A 75 3.44 -5.96 5.96
N ASP A 76 3.14 -6.37 4.73
CA ASP A 76 1.77 -6.65 4.26
C ASP A 76 0.85 -5.45 4.58
N VAL A 77 1.33 -4.25 4.22
CA VAL A 77 0.59 -2.99 4.24
C VAL A 77 0.22 -2.67 2.80
N GLU A 78 -0.90 -3.23 2.37
CA GLU A 78 -1.38 -3.10 1.00
C GLU A 78 -2.54 -2.12 0.91
N TYR A 79 -2.62 -1.41 -0.22
CA TYR A 79 -3.83 -0.67 -0.57
C TYR A 79 -4.91 -1.68 -0.98
N ARG A 80 -5.72 -2.13 -0.02
CA ARG A 80 -6.90 -2.94 -0.33
C ARG A 80 -7.98 -2.00 -0.86
N MET A 81 -8.33 -2.15 -2.14
CA MET A 81 -9.53 -1.51 -2.66
C MET A 81 -10.73 -1.98 -1.85
N LEU A 82 -11.69 -1.06 -1.62
CA LEU A 82 -12.98 -1.44 -1.05
C LEU A 82 -13.61 -2.52 -1.92
N PRO A 83 -14.39 -3.47 -1.34
CA PRO A 83 -15.11 -4.47 -2.12
C PRO A 83 -15.91 -3.78 -3.22
N LEU A 84 -15.66 -4.16 -4.47
CA LEU A 84 -16.42 -3.66 -5.60
C LEU A 84 -17.57 -4.63 -5.85
N ASP A 85 -18.81 -4.15 -5.72
CA ASP A 85 -19.98 -4.94 -6.10
C ASP A 85 -19.99 -5.16 -7.62
N MET A 86 -19.70 -6.40 -8.03
CA MET A 86 -19.74 -6.81 -9.43
C MET A 86 -21.08 -7.45 -9.74
N ASN A 87 -21.91 -6.78 -10.55
CA ASN A 87 -23.14 -7.36 -11.08
C ASN A 87 -22.85 -8.08 -12.41
N VAL A 88 -22.81 -9.41 -12.39
CA VAL A 88 -22.63 -10.24 -13.59
C VAL A 88 -23.95 -10.31 -14.34
N ARG A 89 -24.18 -9.38 -15.28
CA ARG A 89 -25.42 -9.33 -16.06
C ARG A 89 -25.50 -10.38 -17.17
N ASN A 90 -24.36 -10.82 -17.68
CA ASN A 90 -24.27 -11.80 -18.76
C ASN A 90 -23.45 -12.99 -18.28
N MET A 91 -23.98 -13.78 -17.35
CA MET A 91 -23.42 -15.11 -17.11
C MET A 91 -23.79 -15.95 -18.34
N PRO A 92 -22.83 -16.48 -19.12
CA PRO A 92 -23.17 -17.41 -20.19
C PRO A 92 -23.96 -18.55 -19.57
N VAL A 93 -25.01 -18.99 -20.28
CA VAL A 93 -25.85 -20.11 -19.84
C VAL A 93 -24.91 -21.27 -19.50
N LEU A 94 -24.81 -21.60 -18.21
CA LEU A 94 -24.09 -22.77 -17.77
C LEU A 94 -24.89 -23.97 -18.26
N THR A 95 -24.52 -24.50 -19.42
CA THR A 95 -24.98 -25.81 -19.88
C THR A 95 -24.37 -26.83 -18.93
N SER A 96 -25.10 -27.14 -17.87
CA SER A 96 -24.73 -28.20 -16.94
C SER A 96 -24.86 -29.53 -17.66
N ASN A 97 -23.75 -30.27 -17.79
CA ASN A 97 -23.79 -31.68 -18.19
C ASN A 97 -24.29 -32.58 -17.04
N ARG A 98 -24.65 -32.03 -15.87
CA ARG A 98 -25.20 -32.82 -14.77
C ARG A 98 -26.64 -33.20 -15.09
N LEU A 99 -26.90 -34.50 -15.00
CA LEU A 99 -28.25 -35.06 -15.03
C LEU A 99 -29.10 -34.43 -13.89
N PRO A 100 -30.41 -34.22 -14.11
CA PRO A 100 -31.31 -33.71 -13.09
C PRO A 100 -31.22 -34.56 -11.83
N SER A 101 -31.24 -33.93 -10.65
CA SER A 101 -31.27 -34.68 -9.40
C SER A 101 -32.64 -35.36 -9.25
N ASN A 102 -32.64 -36.60 -8.79
CA ASN A 102 -33.84 -37.42 -8.59
C ASN A 102 -34.51 -37.17 -7.22
N TRP A 103 -34.25 -36.02 -6.59
CA TRP A 103 -34.85 -35.71 -5.30
C TRP A 103 -36.32 -35.37 -5.49
N THR A 104 -37.19 -36.31 -5.16
CA THR A 104 -38.62 -36.07 -5.03
C THR A 104 -38.83 -34.99 -3.98
N THR A 105 -39.22 -33.78 -4.41
CA THR A 105 -39.64 -32.74 -3.49
C THR A 105 -40.91 -33.23 -2.81
N CYS A 106 -40.88 -33.44 -1.49
CA CYS A 106 -42.08 -33.72 -0.72
C CYS A 106 -42.98 -32.49 -0.82
N VAL A 107 -44.09 -32.62 -1.55
CA VAL A 107 -45.15 -31.62 -1.55
C VAL A 107 -45.93 -31.80 -0.25
N GLY A 108 -45.89 -30.79 0.61
CA GLY A 108 -46.76 -30.65 1.77
C GLY A 108 -47.90 -29.69 1.48
#